data_AF-A0AAW1XLD9-F1
#
_entry.id   AF-A0AAW1XLD9-F1
#
_cell.length_a   1.000
_cell.length_b   1.000
_cell.length_c   1.000
_cell.angle_alpha   90.00
_cell.angle_beta   90.00
_cell.angle_gamma   90.00
#
_symmetry.space_group_name_H-M   'P 1'
#
loop_
_entity.id
_entity.type
_entity.pdbx_description
1 polymer ?
#
loop_
_entity_poly.entity_id
_entity_poly.type
_entity_poly.pdbx_seq_one_letter_code
_entity_poly.pdbx_strand_id
1 'polypeptide(L)'
;MNDLEIKLAETDARIKVAAQEKIKMELLGDHLNQMRNEPNFNGGGVERSNGVEILRVKLLLDKSAKQADQAIIVLQQNQEIQKKVDKLEESLEKANVYKESSEKMQQYNELMQQKIKLMEDRLQRSDEEIHSYVKLYQDSVEEFQDTLNTLKEESKRRALDEPVDDMPWEFWSRLLLIIDGWLLEKKISIDDAKVLREMVWKRDRRIHDSYMTCKEKNANEAVATFLRLISSQTSSALHVVHIAAEMAPVAKVGGLGDVVTGLGKALQKKGHLVEIVLPKYDCMEYDRVRDLRFSYCRSLDVVVESYFDGRLFKNKIWVGTVEGLPVYFIEPLHPDKLFWRGQFYGERDDFKRFSFFSRAALEFLLQAGKKPDIIHCHDWQTAFVAPLYWDLYAPKGLNSARICFTCHNFEYQGTAPASELASCGLDVNQLNRPDRMQDNSAHDRINPVKGAVVFSNIVTTVSPTYAQEVRTAEGGRGLHSTLNFHSKKFIGILNGIDADAWNPATDAYLKVQYSANDLEGKAENKEAIRRSLGLSSADARRPLVGCITRLVPQKGVHLIRHAIYRTLELGGQFVLLGSSPVHHIQKEFEGIANHFENHNHIRLILNHVDLHR
;
A
#
# COMPACT_ATOMS: atom_id res chain seq x y z
N MET A 1 43.84 96.15 -26.76
CA MET A 1 44.23 97.12 -27.78
C MET A 1 44.89 96.35 -28.88
N ASN A 2 44.11 96.13 -29.94
CA ASN A 2 44.38 95.12 -30.96
C ASN A 2 45.28 95.74 -32.03
N ASP A 3 46.12 94.94 -32.68
CA ASP A 3 47.10 95.35 -33.71
C ASP A 3 46.50 96.23 -34.85
N LEU A 4 45.17 96.17 -35.02
CA LEU A 4 44.38 97.01 -35.92
C LEU A 4 44.25 98.47 -35.46
N GLU A 5 44.06 98.74 -34.16
CA GLU A 5 43.94 100.11 -33.64
C GLU A 5 45.27 100.87 -33.78
N ILE A 6 46.39 100.17 -33.58
CA ILE A 6 47.75 100.70 -33.76
C ILE A 6 48.01 101.03 -35.23
N LYS A 7 47.63 100.13 -36.16
CA LYS A 7 47.73 100.37 -37.60
C LYS A 7 46.80 101.50 -38.07
N LEU A 8 45.58 101.59 -37.54
CA LEU A 8 44.66 102.68 -37.89
C LEU A 8 45.22 104.04 -37.46
N ALA A 9 45.76 104.13 -36.23
CA ALA A 9 46.40 105.34 -35.72
C ALA A 9 47.67 105.74 -36.52
N GLU A 10 48.49 104.78 -36.93
CA GLU A 10 49.63 105.03 -37.83
C GLU A 10 49.19 105.54 -39.20
N THR A 11 48.09 105.02 -39.73
CA THR A 11 47.59 105.44 -41.04
C THR A 11 46.99 106.85 -40.98
N ASP A 12 46.26 107.17 -39.91
CA ASP A 12 45.67 108.50 -39.68
C ASP A 12 46.76 109.58 -39.45
N ALA A 13 47.85 109.21 -38.77
CA ALA A 13 49.02 110.08 -38.63
C ALA A 13 49.70 110.37 -39.97
N ARG A 14 49.85 109.37 -40.84
CA ARG A 14 50.40 109.53 -42.20
C ARG A 14 49.49 110.40 -43.09
N ILE A 15 48.17 110.30 -42.93
CA ILE A 15 47.19 111.13 -43.65
C ILE A 15 47.31 112.61 -43.26
N LYS A 16 47.46 112.92 -41.96
CA LYS A 16 47.64 114.31 -41.51
C LYS A 16 48.93 114.93 -42.06
N VAL A 17 50.02 114.15 -42.13
CA VAL A 17 51.29 114.60 -42.70
C VAL A 17 51.16 114.85 -44.21
N ALA A 18 50.55 113.94 -44.96
CA ALA A 18 50.33 114.10 -46.39
C ALA A 18 49.40 115.28 -46.74
N ALA A 19 48.37 115.53 -45.93
CA ALA A 19 47.49 116.69 -46.09
C ALA A 19 48.21 118.02 -45.79
N GLN A 20 49.06 118.07 -44.77
CA GLN A 20 49.90 119.25 -44.48
C GLN A 20 50.91 119.52 -45.59
N GLU A 21 51.54 118.49 -46.15
CA GLU A 21 52.46 118.63 -47.28
C GLU A 21 51.75 119.09 -48.55
N LYS A 22 50.52 118.61 -48.81
CA LYS A 22 49.69 119.08 -49.94
C LYS A 22 49.36 120.56 -49.82
N ILE A 23 48.90 121.02 -48.65
CA ILE A 23 48.61 122.44 -48.41
C ILE A 23 49.87 123.30 -48.58
N LYS A 24 51.03 122.80 -48.10
CA LYS A 24 52.33 123.47 -48.26
C LYS A 24 52.76 123.58 -49.74
N MET A 25 52.46 122.55 -50.54
CA MET A 25 52.73 122.53 -51.98
C MET A 25 51.78 123.43 -52.79
N GLU A 26 50.50 123.52 -52.41
CA GLU A 26 49.54 124.47 -53.01
C GLU A 26 49.95 125.93 -52.70
N LEU A 27 50.35 126.24 -51.46
CA LEU A 27 50.90 127.55 -51.08
C LEU A 27 52.19 127.91 -51.84
N LEU A 28 53.08 126.94 -52.07
CA LEU A 28 54.29 127.10 -52.89
C LEU A 28 53.96 127.33 -54.38
N GLY A 29 52.92 126.68 -54.90
CA GLY A 29 52.39 126.88 -56.24
C GLY A 29 51.82 128.30 -56.43
N ASP A 30 51.10 128.81 -55.43
CA ASP A 30 50.57 130.18 -55.45
C ASP A 30 51.68 131.24 -55.33
N HIS A 31 52.73 130.98 -54.54
CA HIS A 31 53.92 131.84 -54.44
C HIS A 31 54.69 131.92 -55.77
N LEU A 32 54.82 130.80 -56.49
CA LEU A 32 55.43 130.74 -57.81
C LEU A 32 54.59 131.46 -58.89
N ASN A 33 53.27 131.45 -58.76
CA ASN A 33 52.38 132.21 -59.65
C ASN A 33 52.41 133.73 -59.35
N GLN A 34 52.64 134.15 -58.10
CA GLN A 34 52.89 135.56 -57.76
C GLN A 34 54.19 136.09 -58.36
N MET A 35 55.28 135.30 -58.34
CA MET A 35 56.56 135.68 -58.97
C MET A 35 56.50 135.82 -60.51
N ARG A 36 55.42 135.37 -61.15
CA ARG A 36 55.22 135.48 -62.60
C ARG A 36 54.59 136.80 -63.05
N ASN A 37 53.98 137.57 -62.13
CA ASN A 37 53.08 138.67 -62.48
C ASN A 37 53.55 140.10 -62.11
N GLU A 38 54.82 140.33 -61.77
CA GLU A 38 55.36 141.71 -61.71
C GLU A 38 55.93 142.15 -63.08
N PRO A 39 55.43 143.25 -63.67
CA PRO A 39 55.86 143.69 -64.99
C PRO A 39 57.02 144.71 -64.90
N ASN A 40 58.13 144.36 -65.55
CA ASN A 40 59.13 145.19 -66.26
C ASN A 40 59.43 146.61 -65.75
N PHE A 41 60.72 147.01 -65.73
CA PHE A 41 61.19 148.11 -66.59
C PHE A 41 62.73 148.18 -66.70
N ASN A 42 63.21 147.92 -67.93
CA ASN A 42 64.33 148.52 -68.67
C ASN A 42 65.71 148.72 -68.01
N GLY A 43 66.70 147.94 -68.48
CA GLY A 43 68.12 148.35 -68.57
C GLY A 43 69.12 147.25 -68.21
N GLY A 44 69.75 146.62 -69.20
CA GLY A 44 70.87 145.69 -69.04
C GLY A 44 70.50 144.21 -69.27
N GLY A 45 71.10 143.59 -70.29
CA GLY A 45 70.73 142.26 -70.78
C GLY A 45 71.29 141.10 -69.96
N VAL A 46 70.38 140.28 -69.40
CA VAL A 46 70.59 138.90 -68.94
C VAL A 46 69.27 138.14 -69.12
N GLU A 47 69.08 137.39 -70.21
CA GLU A 47 67.95 136.46 -70.38
C GLU A 47 68.33 135.26 -71.24
N ARG A 48 68.56 134.10 -70.63
CA ARG A 48 68.44 132.76 -71.27
C ARG A 48 68.45 131.53 -70.34
N SER A 49 68.39 131.68 -69.00
CA SER A 49 68.49 130.54 -68.06
C SER A 49 67.18 130.10 -67.37
N ASN A 50 66.11 130.90 -67.37
CA ASN A 50 64.94 130.65 -66.50
C ASN A 50 63.82 129.78 -67.11
N GLY A 51 63.84 129.50 -68.42
CA GLY A 51 62.72 128.82 -69.10
C GLY A 51 62.69 127.28 -68.95
N VAL A 52 63.84 126.64 -68.68
CA VAL A 52 63.96 125.17 -68.72
C VAL A 52 63.62 124.51 -67.37
N GLU A 53 63.90 125.16 -66.24
CA GLU A 53 63.60 124.60 -64.91
C GLU A 53 62.10 124.63 -64.58
N ILE A 54 61.38 125.67 -64.99
CA ILE A 54 59.93 125.82 -64.73
C ILE A 54 59.11 124.69 -65.40
N LEU A 55 59.51 124.26 -66.60
CA LEU A 55 58.86 123.18 -67.33
C LEU A 55 59.06 121.81 -66.65
N ARG A 56 60.22 121.58 -66.02
CA ARG A 56 60.53 120.32 -65.32
C ARG A 56 59.76 120.17 -64.01
N VAL A 57 59.58 121.26 -63.27
CA VAL A 57 58.78 121.30 -62.04
C VAL A 57 57.29 121.05 -62.32
N LYS A 58 56.77 121.61 -63.42
CA LYS A 58 55.37 121.42 -63.82
C LYS A 58 55.04 119.97 -64.18
N LEU A 59 55.97 119.27 -64.83
CA LEU A 59 55.82 117.87 -65.20
C LEU A 59 55.89 116.92 -63.99
N LEU A 60 56.65 117.28 -62.95
CA LEU A 60 56.67 116.55 -61.68
C LEU A 60 55.38 116.79 -60.87
N LEU A 61 54.85 118.02 -60.85
CA LEU A 61 53.57 118.34 -60.22
C LEU A 61 52.41 117.55 -60.81
N ASP A 62 52.35 117.45 -62.14
CA ASP A 62 51.29 116.71 -62.84
C ASP A 62 51.35 115.19 -62.57
N LYS A 63 52.57 114.66 -62.42
CA LYS A 63 52.79 113.26 -62.03
C LYS A 63 52.35 112.98 -60.58
N SER A 64 52.64 113.91 -59.67
CA SER A 64 52.20 113.80 -58.27
C SER A 64 50.68 113.95 -58.11
N ALA A 65 50.04 114.81 -58.91
CA ALA A 65 48.58 114.95 -58.91
C ALA A 65 47.88 113.64 -59.33
N LYS A 66 48.37 112.98 -60.39
CA LYS A 66 47.85 111.66 -60.80
C LYS A 66 48.03 110.58 -59.74
N GLN A 67 49.12 110.61 -58.97
CA GLN A 67 49.32 109.68 -57.85
C GLN A 67 48.34 109.95 -56.70
N ALA A 68 48.00 111.22 -56.45
CA ALA A 68 47.01 111.59 -55.44
C ALA A 68 45.58 111.13 -55.83
N ASP A 69 45.19 111.27 -57.10
CA ASP A 69 43.89 110.78 -57.59
C ASP A 69 43.77 109.26 -57.44
N GLN A 70 44.86 108.54 -57.68
CA GLN A 70 44.90 107.09 -57.53
C GLN A 70 44.79 106.66 -56.05
N ALA A 71 45.34 107.44 -55.12
CA ALA A 71 45.17 107.21 -53.69
C ALA A 71 43.71 107.44 -53.23
N ILE A 72 42.99 108.39 -53.83
CA ILE A 72 41.56 108.64 -53.54
C ILE A 72 40.69 107.46 -53.96
N ILE A 73 40.98 106.83 -55.10
CA ILE A 73 40.24 105.62 -55.55
C ILE A 73 40.44 104.46 -54.57
N VAL A 74 41.68 104.25 -54.10
CA VAL A 74 41.99 103.21 -53.10
C VAL A 74 41.27 103.49 -51.77
N LEU A 75 41.13 104.76 -51.38
CA LEU A 75 40.36 105.15 -50.19
C LEU A 75 38.87 104.81 -50.30
N GLN A 76 38.25 105.03 -51.46
CA GLN A 76 36.85 104.66 -51.67
C GLN A 76 36.64 103.15 -51.59
N GLN A 77 37.57 102.36 -52.14
CA GLN A 77 37.54 100.90 -52.03
C GLN A 77 37.67 100.43 -50.58
N ASN A 78 38.54 101.08 -49.78
CA ASN A 78 38.69 100.75 -48.37
C ASN A 78 37.44 101.07 -47.54
N GLN A 79 36.73 102.17 -47.84
CA GLN A 79 35.44 102.47 -47.20
C GLN A 79 34.37 101.44 -47.53
N GLU A 80 34.38 100.88 -48.74
CA GLU A 80 33.45 99.81 -49.12
C GLU A 80 33.77 98.49 -48.41
N ILE A 81 35.06 98.19 -48.21
CA ILE A 81 35.50 97.04 -47.41
C ILE A 81 35.06 97.21 -45.96
N GLN A 82 35.20 98.39 -45.37
CA GLN A 82 34.78 98.65 -43.99
C GLN A 82 33.28 98.36 -43.80
N LYS A 83 32.42 98.83 -44.72
CA LYS A 83 30.98 98.52 -44.70
C LYS A 83 30.67 97.03 -44.80
N LYS A 84 31.51 96.25 -45.50
CA LYS A 84 31.35 94.78 -45.59
C LYS A 84 31.79 94.09 -44.29
N VAL A 85 32.80 94.62 -43.60
CA VAL A 85 33.25 94.12 -42.29
C VAL A 85 32.16 94.34 -41.23
N ASP A 86 31.59 95.54 -41.14
CA ASP A 86 30.53 95.84 -40.17
C ASP A 86 29.30 94.92 -40.35
N LYS A 87 28.98 94.57 -41.60
CA LYS A 87 27.88 93.65 -41.95
C LYS A 87 28.17 92.19 -41.57
N LEU A 88 29.45 91.80 -41.60
CA LEU A 88 29.91 90.48 -41.17
C LEU A 88 29.93 90.37 -39.64
N GLU A 89 30.29 91.44 -38.93
CA GLU A 89 30.22 91.50 -37.47
C GLU A 89 28.78 91.36 -36.97
N GLU A 90 27.82 92.07 -37.58
CA GLU A 90 26.39 91.94 -37.25
C GLU A 90 25.85 90.51 -37.53
N SER A 91 26.39 89.83 -38.54
CA SER A 91 26.03 88.45 -38.87
C SER A 91 26.66 87.43 -37.91
N LEU A 92 27.86 87.71 -37.41
CA LEU A 92 28.56 86.89 -36.42
C LEU A 92 27.88 86.99 -35.04
N GLU A 93 27.39 88.16 -34.68
CA GLU A 93 26.65 88.38 -33.44
C GLU A 93 25.31 87.65 -33.43
N LYS A 94 24.60 87.61 -34.57
CA LYS A 94 23.41 86.75 -34.75
C LYS A 94 23.76 85.25 -34.66
N ALA A 95 24.90 84.81 -35.20
CA ALA A 95 25.32 83.42 -35.14
C ALA A 95 25.68 82.95 -33.72
N ASN A 96 26.24 83.82 -32.88
CA ASN A 96 26.55 83.50 -31.48
C ASN A 96 25.29 83.28 -30.62
N VAL A 97 24.19 84.01 -30.88
CA VAL A 97 22.89 83.80 -30.21
C VAL A 97 22.30 82.42 -30.55
N TYR A 98 22.49 81.93 -31.79
CA TYR A 98 22.06 80.57 -32.16
C TYR A 98 22.91 79.47 -31.51
N LYS A 99 24.20 79.74 -31.23
CA LYS A 99 25.09 78.78 -30.57
C LYS A 99 24.70 78.55 -29.10
N GLU A 100 24.38 79.60 -28.35
CA GLU A 100 23.88 79.47 -26.97
C GLU A 100 22.52 78.75 -26.87
N SER A 101 21.65 78.92 -27.88
CA SER A 101 20.38 78.18 -27.96
C SER A 101 20.58 76.69 -28.30
N SER A 102 21.60 76.36 -29.10
CA SER A 102 21.94 74.97 -29.45
C SER A 102 22.51 74.20 -28.26
N GLU A 103 23.35 74.85 -27.44
CA GLU A 103 23.94 74.22 -26.25
C GLU A 103 22.88 73.92 -25.17
N LYS A 104 21.89 74.82 -24.97
CA LYS A 104 20.74 74.54 -24.09
C LYS A 104 19.84 73.41 -24.61
N MET A 105 19.66 73.32 -25.93
CA MET A 105 18.87 72.24 -26.54
C MET A 105 19.59 70.89 -26.47
N GLN A 106 20.92 70.87 -26.57
CA GLN A 106 21.73 69.67 -26.33
C GLN A 106 21.66 69.21 -24.88
N GLN A 107 21.79 70.12 -23.90
CA GLN A 107 21.63 69.78 -22.49
C GLN A 107 20.23 69.25 -22.16
N TYR A 108 19.19 69.82 -22.77
CA TYR A 108 17.82 69.32 -22.60
C TYR A 108 17.64 67.93 -23.23
N ASN A 109 18.21 67.69 -24.41
CA ASN A 109 18.16 66.37 -25.06
C ASN A 109 18.94 65.31 -24.28
N GLU A 110 20.11 65.63 -23.73
CA GLU A 110 20.87 64.72 -22.85
C GLU A 110 20.08 64.40 -21.57
N LEU A 111 19.48 65.40 -20.94
CA LEU A 111 18.62 65.21 -19.78
C LEU A 111 17.38 64.37 -20.10
N MET A 112 16.80 64.57 -21.30
CA MET A 112 15.64 63.81 -21.76
C MET A 112 16.02 62.37 -22.07
N GLN A 113 17.17 62.12 -22.68
CA GLN A 113 17.72 60.77 -22.89
C GLN A 113 18.05 60.06 -21.57
N GLN A 114 18.59 60.78 -20.58
CA GLN A 114 18.80 60.22 -19.24
C GLN A 114 17.48 59.86 -18.55
N LYS A 115 16.44 60.72 -18.68
CA LYS A 115 15.10 60.41 -18.16
C LYS A 115 14.42 59.25 -18.88
N ILE A 116 14.59 59.14 -20.20
CA ILE A 116 14.09 58.01 -20.99
C ILE A 116 14.77 56.74 -20.52
N LYS A 117 16.11 56.74 -20.42
CA LYS A 117 16.86 55.58 -19.92
C LYS A 117 16.47 55.19 -18.49
N LEU A 118 16.26 56.16 -17.61
CA LEU A 118 15.76 55.89 -16.26
C LEU A 118 14.33 55.31 -16.27
N MET A 119 13.47 55.76 -17.18
CA MET A 119 12.14 55.20 -17.36
C MET A 119 12.17 53.80 -17.97
N GLU A 120 13.06 53.53 -18.92
CA GLU A 120 13.30 52.20 -19.49
C GLU A 120 13.80 51.23 -18.41
N ASP A 121 14.78 51.63 -17.59
CA ASP A 121 15.26 50.82 -16.46
C ASP A 121 14.16 50.57 -15.42
N ARG A 122 13.28 51.56 -15.17
CA ARG A 122 12.13 51.39 -14.27
C ARG A 122 11.05 50.50 -14.87
N LEU A 123 10.82 50.61 -16.18
CA LEU A 123 9.88 49.76 -16.90
C LEU A 123 10.38 48.32 -16.91
N GLN A 124 11.68 48.10 -17.15
CA GLN A 124 12.29 46.79 -17.12
C GLN A 124 12.23 46.16 -15.71
N ARG A 125 12.52 46.94 -14.65
CA ARG A 125 12.32 46.44 -13.27
C ARG A 125 10.85 46.15 -12.96
N SER A 126 9.93 46.98 -13.46
CA SER A 126 8.50 46.73 -13.31
C SER A 126 8.07 45.47 -14.07
N ASP A 127 8.63 45.23 -15.26
CA ASP A 127 8.35 44.03 -16.06
C ASP A 127 8.94 42.78 -15.38
N GLU A 128 10.12 42.88 -14.77
CA GLU A 128 10.74 41.82 -13.95
C GLU A 128 9.92 41.53 -12.68
N GLU A 129 9.44 42.57 -12.00
CA GLU A 129 8.53 42.44 -10.85
C GLU A 129 7.20 41.82 -11.28
N ILE A 130 6.60 42.28 -12.38
CA ILE A 130 5.38 41.69 -12.95
C ILE A 130 5.64 40.24 -13.36
N HIS A 131 6.78 39.90 -13.96
CA HIS A 131 7.13 38.53 -14.28
C HIS A 131 7.26 37.66 -13.03
N SER A 132 7.85 38.21 -11.96
CA SER A 132 7.93 37.55 -10.65
C SER A 132 6.55 37.32 -10.05
N TYR A 133 5.65 38.33 -10.10
CA TYR A 133 4.27 38.19 -9.65
C TYR A 133 3.49 37.21 -10.51
N VAL A 134 3.62 37.25 -11.83
CA VAL A 134 2.98 36.31 -12.75
C VAL A 134 3.49 34.90 -12.50
N LYS A 135 4.78 34.73 -12.21
CA LYS A 135 5.36 33.43 -11.84
C LYS A 135 4.84 32.94 -10.49
N LEU A 136 4.78 33.80 -9.47
CA LEU A 136 4.15 33.47 -8.18
C LEU A 136 2.65 33.13 -8.34
N TYR A 137 1.94 33.82 -9.22
CA TYR A 137 0.56 33.49 -9.55
C TYR A 137 0.45 32.19 -10.32
N GLN A 138 1.36 31.89 -11.25
CA GLN A 138 1.41 30.61 -11.96
C GLN A 138 1.73 29.46 -11.00
N ASP A 139 2.72 29.63 -10.12
CA ASP A 139 3.07 28.68 -9.07
C ASP A 139 1.90 28.48 -8.09
N SER A 140 1.20 29.55 -7.72
CA SER A 140 0.00 29.48 -6.87
C SER A 140 -1.20 28.86 -7.58
N VAL A 141 -1.36 29.08 -8.89
CA VAL A 141 -2.38 28.41 -9.71
C VAL A 141 -2.02 26.94 -9.89
N GLU A 142 -0.75 26.59 -10.05
CA GLU A 142 -0.27 25.21 -10.14
C GLU A 142 -0.46 24.50 -8.79
N GLU A 143 -0.11 25.14 -7.68
CA GLU A 143 -0.38 24.66 -6.32
C GLU A 143 -1.89 24.54 -6.05
N PHE A 144 -2.69 25.50 -6.51
CA PHE A 144 -4.16 25.42 -6.43
C PHE A 144 -4.69 24.29 -7.30
N GLN A 145 -4.14 24.07 -8.49
CA GLN A 145 -4.54 23.01 -9.41
C GLN A 145 -4.15 21.65 -8.85
N ASP A 146 -2.97 21.53 -8.22
CA ASP A 146 -2.51 20.34 -7.51
C ASP A 146 -3.35 20.10 -6.25
N THR A 147 -3.70 21.15 -5.52
CA THR A 147 -4.63 21.06 -4.38
C THR A 147 -6.02 20.67 -4.86
N LEU A 148 -6.49 21.18 -6.01
CA LEU A 148 -7.76 20.84 -6.62
C LEU A 148 -7.73 19.39 -7.13
N ASN A 149 -6.64 18.93 -7.72
CA ASN A 149 -6.43 17.55 -8.15
C ASN A 149 -6.35 16.62 -6.93
N THR A 150 -5.68 17.04 -5.86
CA THR A 150 -5.62 16.33 -4.58
C THR A 150 -6.98 16.30 -3.92
N LEU A 151 -7.76 17.39 -3.95
CA LEU A 151 -9.14 17.46 -3.47
C LEU A 151 -10.11 16.70 -4.37
N LYS A 152 -9.81 16.54 -5.66
CA LYS A 152 -10.59 15.75 -6.62
C LYS A 152 -10.26 14.26 -6.47
N GLU A 153 -9.02 13.90 -6.17
CA GLU A 153 -8.62 12.55 -5.75
C GLU A 153 -9.11 12.24 -4.32
N GLU A 154 -9.13 13.22 -3.40
CA GLU A 154 -9.77 13.11 -2.09
C GLU A 154 -11.29 13.08 -2.21
N SER A 155 -11.90 13.76 -3.18
CA SER A 155 -13.34 13.74 -3.45
C SER A 155 -13.73 12.43 -4.11
N LYS A 156 -12.90 11.88 -5.00
CA LYS A 156 -13.04 10.49 -5.47
C LYS A 156 -12.86 9.51 -4.31
N ARG A 157 -11.86 9.72 -3.44
CA ARG A 157 -11.66 8.93 -2.22
C ARG A 157 -12.81 9.07 -1.25
N ARG A 158 -13.41 10.26 -1.07
CA ARG A 158 -14.60 10.54 -0.22
C ARG A 158 -15.90 10.06 -0.87
N ALA A 159 -16.03 10.05 -2.18
CA ALA A 159 -17.12 9.35 -2.88
C ALA A 159 -16.96 7.81 -2.79
N LEU A 160 -15.73 7.36 -2.51
CA LEU A 160 -15.37 6.00 -2.10
C LEU A 160 -15.27 5.86 -0.55
N ASP A 161 -15.52 6.88 0.26
CA ASP A 161 -15.38 6.84 1.73
C ASP A 161 -16.48 7.67 2.41
N GLU A 162 -17.65 7.82 1.78
CA GLU A 162 -18.86 8.04 2.55
C GLU A 162 -19.13 6.71 3.27
N PRO A 163 -19.16 6.70 4.61
CA PRO A 163 -19.54 5.51 5.33
C PRO A 163 -20.96 5.16 4.88
N VAL A 164 -21.12 3.98 4.30
CA VAL A 164 -22.42 3.43 3.88
C VAL A 164 -23.42 3.41 5.06
N ASP A 165 -22.90 3.45 6.29
CA ASP A 165 -23.65 3.59 7.53
C ASP A 165 -24.36 4.95 7.71
N ASP A 166 -23.94 6.03 7.04
CA ASP A 166 -24.54 7.37 7.18
C ASP A 166 -25.54 7.70 6.07
N MET A 167 -25.83 6.76 5.15
CA MET A 167 -26.84 6.97 4.11
C MET A 167 -28.26 7.07 4.70
N PRO A 168 -29.07 8.07 4.30
CA PRO A 168 -30.44 8.25 4.79
C PRO A 168 -31.31 7.02 4.57
N TRP A 169 -32.22 6.73 5.51
CA TRP A 169 -33.08 5.54 5.45
C TRP A 169 -33.98 5.49 4.20
N GLU A 170 -34.26 6.63 3.61
CA GLU A 170 -35.00 6.80 2.35
C GLU A 170 -34.29 6.09 1.18
N PHE A 171 -32.95 6.07 1.17
CA PHE A 171 -32.16 5.37 0.15
C PHE A 171 -32.35 3.85 0.26
N TRP A 172 -32.19 3.31 1.46
CA TRP A 172 -32.33 1.87 1.72
C TRP A 172 -33.76 1.39 1.52
N SER A 173 -34.74 2.19 1.92
CA SER A 173 -36.17 1.93 1.68
C SER A 173 -36.47 1.86 0.18
N ARG A 174 -35.88 2.75 -0.62
CA ARG A 174 -36.03 2.74 -2.08
C ARG A 174 -35.41 1.47 -2.70
N LEU A 175 -34.26 1.02 -2.22
CA LEU A 175 -33.65 -0.23 -2.66
C LEU A 175 -34.51 -1.46 -2.34
N LEU A 176 -35.10 -1.52 -1.14
CA LEU A 176 -36.04 -2.58 -0.77
C LEU A 176 -37.24 -2.61 -1.71
N LEU A 177 -37.83 -1.45 -2.01
CA LEU A 177 -38.96 -1.34 -2.94
C LEU A 177 -38.60 -1.78 -4.36
N ILE A 178 -37.37 -1.51 -4.82
CA ILE A 178 -36.90 -1.96 -6.14
C ILE A 178 -36.78 -3.49 -6.16
N ILE A 179 -36.18 -4.09 -5.13
CA ILE A 179 -36.04 -5.55 -5.01
C ILE A 179 -37.42 -6.21 -4.93
N ASP A 180 -38.33 -5.65 -4.15
CA ASP A 180 -39.71 -6.16 -4.02
C ASP A 180 -40.49 -6.01 -5.33
N GLY A 181 -40.29 -4.91 -6.06
CA GLY A 181 -40.83 -4.72 -7.41
C GLY A 181 -40.32 -5.79 -8.38
N TRP A 182 -39.02 -6.09 -8.38
CA TRP A 182 -38.45 -7.16 -9.21
C TRP A 182 -38.96 -8.55 -8.85
N LEU A 183 -39.18 -8.82 -7.56
CA LEU A 183 -39.77 -10.08 -7.11
C LEU A 183 -41.23 -10.22 -7.57
N LEU A 184 -42.03 -9.15 -7.46
CA LEU A 184 -43.42 -9.11 -7.91
C LEU A 184 -43.54 -9.28 -9.43
N GLU A 185 -42.62 -8.68 -10.19
CA GLU A 185 -42.50 -8.83 -11.63
C GLU A 185 -41.87 -10.17 -12.07
N LYS A 186 -41.50 -11.04 -11.11
CA LYS A 186 -40.83 -12.34 -11.34
C LYS A 186 -39.51 -12.25 -12.12
N LYS A 187 -38.79 -11.12 -11.98
CA LYS A 187 -37.47 -10.90 -12.58
C LYS A 187 -36.32 -11.53 -11.78
N ILE A 188 -36.55 -11.82 -10.50
CA ILE A 188 -35.62 -12.48 -9.58
C ILE A 188 -36.33 -13.58 -8.78
N SER A 189 -35.59 -14.57 -8.28
CA SER A 189 -36.17 -15.64 -7.45
C SER A 189 -36.42 -15.18 -6.00
N ILE A 190 -37.18 -15.97 -5.24
CA ILE A 190 -37.45 -15.71 -3.81
C ILE A 190 -36.15 -15.75 -3.00
N ASP A 191 -35.25 -16.68 -3.31
CA ASP A 191 -33.97 -16.82 -2.62
C ASP A 191 -33.02 -15.65 -2.93
N ASP A 192 -32.96 -15.22 -4.20
CA ASP A 192 -32.17 -14.05 -4.62
C ASP A 192 -32.66 -12.77 -3.94
N ALA A 193 -33.99 -12.58 -3.87
CA ALA A 193 -34.59 -11.44 -3.20
C ALA A 193 -34.29 -11.43 -1.69
N LYS A 194 -34.21 -12.61 -1.05
CA LYS A 194 -33.87 -12.73 0.37
C LYS A 194 -32.44 -12.27 0.65
N VAL A 195 -31.47 -12.72 -0.15
CA VAL A 195 -30.06 -12.28 -0.07
C VAL A 195 -29.96 -10.78 -0.38
N LEU A 196 -30.67 -10.34 -1.43
CA LEU A 196 -31.02 -8.96 -1.77
C LEU A 196 -31.27 -8.07 -0.56
N ARG A 197 -32.37 -8.39 0.12
CA ARG A 197 -32.87 -7.66 1.28
C ARG A 197 -31.87 -7.70 2.42
N GLU A 198 -31.26 -8.85 2.69
CA GLU A 198 -30.29 -8.99 3.78
C GLU A 198 -29.07 -8.07 3.57
N MET A 199 -28.58 -7.94 2.33
CA MET A 199 -27.52 -6.99 1.98
C MET A 199 -27.95 -5.53 2.20
N VAL A 200 -29.20 -5.17 1.85
CA VAL A 200 -29.75 -3.82 2.15
C VAL A 200 -29.87 -3.58 3.65
N TRP A 201 -30.40 -4.54 4.42
CA TRP A 201 -30.54 -4.44 5.87
C TRP A 201 -29.20 -4.30 6.59
N LYS A 202 -28.16 -4.97 6.08
CA LYS A 202 -26.79 -4.90 6.59
C LYS A 202 -26.00 -3.70 6.08
N ARG A 203 -26.62 -2.82 5.28
CA ARG A 203 -25.98 -1.66 4.65
C ARG A 203 -24.71 -2.06 3.90
N ASP A 204 -24.79 -3.14 3.14
CA ASP A 204 -23.65 -3.70 2.42
C ASP A 204 -23.21 -2.74 1.30
N ARG A 205 -21.97 -2.29 1.36
CA ARG A 205 -21.39 -1.37 0.39
C ARG A 205 -21.48 -1.85 -1.06
N ARG A 206 -21.44 -3.15 -1.29
CA ARG A 206 -21.48 -3.72 -2.65
C ARG A 206 -22.84 -3.51 -3.32
N ILE A 207 -23.93 -3.52 -2.55
CA ILE A 207 -25.27 -3.25 -3.07
C ILE A 207 -25.46 -1.77 -3.40
N HIS A 208 -24.88 -0.89 -2.57
CA HIS A 208 -24.84 0.55 -2.81
C HIS A 208 -24.08 0.86 -4.12
N ASP A 209 -22.86 0.33 -4.28
CA ASP A 209 -22.01 0.61 -5.44
C ASP A 209 -22.64 0.10 -6.74
N SER A 210 -23.33 -1.05 -6.68
CA SER A 210 -24.06 -1.60 -7.82
C SER A 210 -25.30 -0.77 -8.16
N TYR A 211 -26.01 -0.24 -7.17
CA TYR A 211 -27.10 0.70 -7.40
C TYR A 211 -26.63 1.99 -8.07
N MET A 212 -25.55 2.58 -7.57
CA MET A 212 -24.97 3.80 -8.14
C MET A 212 -24.54 3.59 -9.59
N THR A 213 -23.97 2.42 -9.90
CA THR A 213 -23.59 2.03 -11.27
C THR A 213 -24.80 1.80 -12.19
N CYS A 214 -25.98 1.48 -11.62
CA CYS A 214 -27.20 1.18 -12.37
C CYS A 214 -28.17 2.37 -12.51
N LYS A 215 -27.86 3.51 -11.89
CA LYS A 215 -28.74 4.70 -11.84
C LYS A 215 -29.15 5.21 -13.24
N GLU A 216 -28.36 4.91 -14.28
CA GLU A 216 -28.59 5.31 -15.67
C GLU A 216 -28.82 4.13 -16.63
N LYS A 217 -28.98 2.91 -16.12
CA LYS A 217 -29.11 1.68 -16.95
C LYS A 217 -30.55 1.21 -17.09
N ASN A 218 -30.81 0.43 -18.14
CA ASN A 218 -32.10 -0.21 -18.37
C ASN A 218 -32.43 -1.23 -17.26
N ALA A 219 -33.72 -1.42 -16.94
CA ALA A 219 -34.16 -2.30 -15.85
C ALA A 219 -33.61 -3.73 -15.93
N ASN A 220 -33.43 -4.30 -17.13
CA ASN A 220 -32.88 -5.65 -17.30
C ASN A 220 -31.38 -5.72 -17.00
N GLU A 221 -30.63 -4.66 -17.32
CA GLU A 221 -29.19 -4.57 -16.99
C GLU A 221 -28.97 -4.31 -15.51
N ALA A 222 -29.87 -3.54 -14.88
CA ALA A 222 -29.89 -3.34 -13.43
C ALA A 222 -30.11 -4.68 -12.72
N VAL A 223 -31.13 -5.46 -13.12
CA VAL A 223 -31.37 -6.80 -12.56
C VAL A 223 -30.16 -7.69 -12.78
N ALA A 224 -29.57 -7.74 -13.97
CA ALA A 224 -28.38 -8.55 -14.24
C ALA A 224 -27.17 -8.15 -13.37
N THR A 225 -26.99 -6.86 -13.11
CA THR A 225 -25.89 -6.36 -12.26
C THR A 225 -26.09 -6.75 -10.80
N PHE A 226 -27.33 -6.68 -10.29
CA PHE A 226 -27.68 -7.13 -8.94
C PHE A 226 -27.63 -8.65 -8.80
N LEU A 227 -28.07 -9.41 -9.81
CA LEU A 227 -27.87 -10.85 -9.86
C LEU A 227 -26.37 -11.19 -9.92
N ARG A 228 -25.54 -10.35 -10.55
CA ARG A 228 -24.08 -10.55 -10.57
C ARG A 228 -23.47 -10.48 -9.16
N LEU A 229 -23.94 -9.55 -8.32
CA LEU A 229 -23.51 -9.43 -6.92
C LEU A 229 -23.70 -10.73 -6.15
N ILE A 230 -24.87 -11.34 -6.26
CA ILE A 230 -25.19 -12.59 -5.55
C ILE A 230 -24.60 -13.81 -6.27
N SER A 231 -24.42 -13.77 -7.59
CA SER A 231 -23.73 -14.85 -8.32
C SER A 231 -22.24 -14.90 -8.01
N SER A 232 -21.62 -13.79 -7.56
CA SER A 232 -20.25 -13.78 -7.03
C SER A 232 -20.12 -14.46 -5.65
N GLN A 233 -21.25 -14.83 -5.01
CA GLN A 233 -21.27 -15.65 -3.80
C GLN A 233 -21.39 -17.15 -4.06
N THR A 234 -21.43 -17.62 -5.31
CA THR A 234 -20.87 -18.94 -5.56
C THR A 234 -19.37 -18.77 -5.54
N SER A 235 -18.77 -18.83 -4.34
CA SER A 235 -17.34 -19.08 -4.18
C SER A 235 -16.95 -20.12 -5.23
N SER A 236 -15.97 -19.83 -6.08
CA SER A 236 -15.37 -20.88 -6.92
C SER A 236 -15.10 -22.07 -6.01
N ALA A 237 -15.60 -23.25 -6.38
CA ALA A 237 -15.46 -24.45 -5.59
C ALA A 237 -13.96 -24.70 -5.34
N LEU A 238 -13.49 -24.39 -4.13
CA LEU A 238 -12.11 -24.66 -3.74
C LEU A 238 -11.88 -26.17 -3.62
N HIS A 239 -10.67 -26.60 -3.96
CA HIS A 239 -10.14 -27.92 -3.63
C HIS A 239 -9.39 -27.85 -2.30
N VAL A 240 -9.97 -28.46 -1.27
CA VAL A 240 -9.47 -28.48 0.11
C VAL A 240 -9.03 -29.89 0.48
N VAL A 241 -7.77 -30.04 0.87
CA VAL A 241 -7.22 -31.31 1.35
C VAL A 241 -6.91 -31.20 2.85
N HIS A 242 -7.56 -32.02 3.66
CA HIS A 242 -7.20 -32.16 5.07
C HIS A 242 -6.16 -33.27 5.24
N ILE A 243 -5.08 -32.99 5.98
CA ILE A 243 -4.08 -33.99 6.37
C ILE A 243 -4.13 -34.06 7.90
N ALA A 244 -4.50 -35.23 8.43
CA ALA A 244 -4.71 -35.42 9.86
C ALA A 244 -4.27 -36.82 10.31
N ALA A 245 -4.10 -36.98 11.62
CA ALA A 245 -3.90 -38.30 12.23
C ALA A 245 -5.22 -38.99 12.60
N GLU A 246 -6.34 -38.24 12.72
CA GLU A 246 -7.66 -38.77 13.08
C GLU A 246 -8.74 -38.26 12.12
N MET A 247 -9.78 -39.08 11.97
CA MET A 247 -11.06 -38.76 11.35
C MET A 247 -12.14 -39.65 11.96
N ALA A 248 -13.22 -39.08 12.47
CA ALA A 248 -14.34 -39.85 12.98
C ALA A 248 -15.21 -40.43 11.84
N PRO A 249 -15.75 -41.64 11.97
CA PRO A 249 -15.52 -42.61 13.05
C PRO A 249 -14.29 -43.50 12.83
N VAL A 250 -13.70 -43.52 11.64
CA VAL A 250 -12.72 -44.55 11.22
C VAL A 250 -11.45 -44.60 12.09
N ALA A 251 -10.90 -43.46 12.49
CA ALA A 251 -9.69 -43.36 13.31
C ALA A 251 -9.86 -42.22 14.29
N LYS A 252 -10.31 -42.51 15.52
CA LYS A 252 -10.67 -41.50 16.52
C LYS A 252 -10.14 -41.84 17.90
N VAL A 253 -9.52 -40.86 18.55
CA VAL A 253 -9.12 -40.89 19.96
C VAL A 253 -9.79 -39.76 20.74
N GLY A 254 -9.92 -38.58 20.11
CA GLY A 254 -10.47 -37.39 20.76
C GLY A 254 -11.32 -36.54 19.83
N GLY A 255 -11.44 -35.25 20.19
CA GLY A 255 -12.22 -34.28 19.41
C GLY A 255 -11.60 -33.89 18.07
N LEU A 256 -10.31 -34.20 17.83
CA LEU A 256 -9.66 -33.90 16.54
C LEU A 256 -10.38 -34.63 15.40
N GLY A 257 -10.64 -35.92 15.56
CA GLY A 257 -11.34 -36.72 14.55
C GLY A 257 -12.76 -36.20 14.26
N ASP A 258 -13.48 -35.72 15.27
CA ASP A 258 -14.82 -35.15 15.10
C ASP A 258 -14.78 -33.84 14.29
N VAL A 259 -13.76 -33.00 14.54
CA VAL A 259 -13.61 -31.73 13.82
C VAL A 259 -13.26 -31.98 12.35
N VAL A 260 -12.35 -32.90 12.05
CA VAL A 260 -11.95 -33.21 10.66
C VAL A 260 -13.17 -33.66 9.85
N THR A 261 -13.97 -34.57 10.39
CA THR A 261 -15.19 -35.05 9.71
C THR A 261 -16.26 -33.97 9.62
N GLY A 262 -16.59 -33.30 10.73
CA GLY A 262 -17.64 -32.29 10.78
C GLY A 262 -17.35 -31.07 9.89
N LEU A 263 -16.13 -30.54 9.96
CA LEU A 263 -15.68 -29.44 9.11
C LEU A 263 -15.62 -29.87 7.63
N GLY A 264 -15.09 -31.07 7.36
CA GLY A 264 -15.02 -31.61 6.00
C GLY A 264 -16.41 -31.71 5.36
N LYS A 265 -17.40 -32.27 6.08
CA LYS A 265 -18.80 -32.34 5.61
C LYS A 265 -19.40 -30.95 5.42
N ALA A 266 -19.15 -30.02 6.34
CA ALA A 266 -19.67 -28.66 6.23
C ALA A 266 -19.11 -27.92 5.00
N LEU A 267 -17.82 -28.11 4.68
CA LEU A 267 -17.18 -27.57 3.48
C LEU A 267 -17.71 -28.23 2.20
N GLN A 268 -17.90 -29.54 2.20
CA GLN A 268 -18.49 -30.27 1.07
C GLN A 268 -19.94 -29.79 0.80
N LYS A 269 -20.75 -29.60 1.84
CA LYS A 269 -22.10 -29.03 1.74
C LYS A 269 -22.11 -27.60 1.21
N LYS A 270 -21.01 -26.84 1.38
CA LYS A 270 -20.81 -25.50 0.78
C LYS A 270 -20.33 -25.55 -0.68
N GLY A 271 -20.18 -26.73 -1.27
CA GLY A 271 -19.81 -26.91 -2.68
C GLY A 271 -18.32 -27.03 -2.94
N HIS A 272 -17.48 -27.18 -1.91
CA HIS A 272 -16.04 -27.38 -2.07
C HIS A 272 -15.71 -28.86 -2.37
N LEU A 273 -14.64 -29.09 -3.14
CA LEU A 273 -14.06 -30.42 -3.29
C LEU A 273 -13.20 -30.69 -2.05
N VAL A 274 -13.67 -31.56 -1.16
CA VAL A 274 -12.98 -31.90 0.09
C VAL A 274 -12.42 -33.31 0.00
N GLU A 275 -11.13 -33.46 0.29
CA GLU A 275 -10.45 -34.76 0.39
C GLU A 275 -9.69 -34.85 1.71
N ILE A 276 -9.59 -36.06 2.26
CA ILE A 276 -8.90 -36.30 3.53
C ILE A 276 -7.79 -37.32 3.32
N VAL A 277 -6.62 -37.06 3.89
CA VAL A 277 -5.47 -37.97 3.89
C VAL A 277 -5.19 -38.40 5.32
N LEU A 278 -5.17 -39.72 5.54
CA LEU A 278 -4.92 -40.35 6.84
C LEU A 278 -3.84 -41.44 6.74
N PRO A 279 -3.19 -41.81 7.85
CA PRO A 279 -2.46 -43.07 7.92
C PRO A 279 -3.42 -44.26 7.87
N LYS A 280 -3.01 -45.36 7.23
CA LYS A 280 -3.72 -46.64 7.32
C LYS A 280 -3.30 -47.36 8.58
N TYR A 281 -3.98 -47.09 9.69
CA TYR A 281 -3.77 -47.80 10.95
C TYR A 281 -4.27 -49.24 10.88
N ASP A 282 -3.60 -50.14 11.58
CA ASP A 282 -4.08 -51.50 11.80
C ASP A 282 -5.29 -51.55 12.75
N CYS A 283 -5.39 -50.60 13.69
CA CYS A 283 -6.48 -50.49 14.66
C CYS A 283 -7.65 -49.56 14.25
N MET A 284 -7.74 -49.16 12.98
CA MET A 284 -8.87 -48.33 12.52
C MET A 284 -10.18 -49.13 12.40
N GLU A 285 -11.34 -48.47 12.46
CA GLU A 285 -12.64 -49.10 12.26
C GLU A 285 -12.94 -49.34 10.77
N TYR A 286 -12.46 -50.47 10.24
CA TYR A 286 -12.59 -50.83 8.82
C TYR A 286 -14.04 -50.88 8.32
N ASP A 287 -14.99 -51.32 9.16
CA ASP A 287 -16.41 -51.46 8.79
C ASP A 287 -17.10 -50.11 8.51
N ARG A 288 -16.48 -49.00 8.91
CA ARG A 288 -16.97 -47.65 8.67
C ARG A 288 -16.49 -47.07 7.34
N VAL A 289 -15.66 -47.79 6.60
CA VAL A 289 -15.12 -47.34 5.30
C VAL A 289 -15.87 -48.04 4.17
N ARG A 290 -16.59 -47.26 3.35
CA ARG A 290 -17.25 -47.77 2.15
C ARG A 290 -16.27 -47.81 0.99
N ASP A 291 -16.41 -48.83 0.14
CA ASP A 291 -15.64 -49.03 -1.08
C ASP A 291 -14.12 -48.97 -0.88
N LEU A 292 -13.64 -49.44 0.28
CA LEU A 292 -12.21 -49.48 0.56
C LEU A 292 -11.51 -50.39 -0.45
N ARG A 293 -10.71 -49.78 -1.30
CA ARG A 293 -9.98 -50.47 -2.36
C ARG A 293 -8.59 -49.90 -2.52
N PHE A 294 -7.72 -50.73 -3.06
CA PHE A 294 -6.47 -50.23 -3.61
C PHE A 294 -6.78 -49.29 -4.77
N SER A 295 -6.11 -48.14 -4.83
CA SER A 295 -6.38 -47.16 -5.87
C SER A 295 -5.93 -47.68 -7.24
N TYR A 296 -6.87 -48.18 -8.06
CA TYR A 296 -6.67 -48.50 -9.47
C TYR A 296 -7.18 -47.33 -10.33
N CYS A 297 -6.55 -46.16 -10.22
CA CYS A 297 -6.88 -45.07 -11.13
C CYS A 297 -6.17 -45.31 -12.47
N ARG A 298 -6.86 -45.13 -13.59
CA ARG A 298 -6.47 -45.52 -14.97
C ARG A 298 -5.15 -44.90 -15.48
N SER A 299 -4.51 -44.02 -14.70
CA SER A 299 -3.22 -43.37 -14.98
C SER A 299 -2.12 -43.67 -13.96
N LEU A 300 -2.40 -44.40 -12.87
CA LEU A 300 -1.50 -44.53 -11.72
C LEU A 300 -1.76 -45.84 -10.93
N ASP A 301 -0.94 -46.87 -11.19
CA ASP A 301 -0.78 -48.11 -10.39
C ASP A 301 0.03 -47.82 -9.09
N VAL A 302 -0.33 -46.77 -8.35
CA VAL A 302 0.67 -46.02 -7.57
C VAL A 302 0.96 -46.64 -6.21
N VAL A 303 2.09 -47.34 -6.20
CA VAL A 303 3.06 -47.23 -5.11
C VAL A 303 3.67 -45.82 -5.15
N VAL A 304 3.41 -44.98 -4.14
CA VAL A 304 4.09 -43.68 -3.98
C VAL A 304 5.43 -43.91 -3.32
N GLU A 305 6.51 -43.43 -3.92
CA GLU A 305 7.83 -43.46 -3.26
C GLU A 305 8.06 -42.18 -2.46
N SER A 306 8.24 -42.30 -1.14
CA SER A 306 8.53 -41.18 -0.23
C SER A 306 9.93 -41.28 0.36
N TYR A 307 10.60 -40.13 0.49
CA TYR A 307 11.90 -40.06 1.15
C TYR A 307 11.78 -40.20 2.67
N PHE A 308 12.68 -40.98 3.27
CA PHE A 308 12.94 -40.97 4.70
C PHE A 308 14.39 -41.44 4.99
N ASP A 309 15.10 -40.82 5.92
CA ASP A 309 16.47 -41.22 6.34
C ASP A 309 17.44 -41.49 5.16
N GLY A 310 17.41 -40.64 4.13
CA GLY A 310 18.29 -40.76 2.95
C GLY A 310 17.87 -41.82 1.93
N ARG A 311 16.72 -42.48 2.10
CA ARG A 311 16.23 -43.56 1.21
C ARG A 311 14.82 -43.28 0.73
N LEU A 312 14.42 -43.91 -0.37
CA LEU A 312 13.04 -43.91 -0.85
C LEU A 312 12.33 -45.17 -0.35
N PHE A 313 11.11 -45.00 0.17
CA PHE A 313 10.25 -46.06 0.66
C PHE A 313 8.94 -46.07 -0.10
N LYS A 314 8.45 -47.26 -0.40
CA LYS A 314 7.21 -47.50 -1.12
C LYS A 314 6.01 -47.31 -0.18
N ASN A 315 4.93 -46.71 -0.67
CA ASN A 315 3.70 -46.52 0.08
C ASN A 315 2.52 -46.97 -0.77
N LYS A 316 1.65 -47.79 -0.18
CA LYS A 316 0.38 -48.18 -0.80
C LYS A 316 -0.68 -47.14 -0.48
N ILE A 317 -1.40 -46.68 -1.49
CA ILE A 317 -2.49 -45.72 -1.34
C ILE A 317 -3.83 -46.44 -1.47
N TRP A 318 -4.60 -46.39 -0.40
CA TRP A 318 -5.94 -46.94 -0.33
C TRP A 318 -6.95 -45.80 -0.44
N VAL A 319 -8.07 -46.05 -1.11
CA VAL A 319 -9.15 -45.07 -1.27
C VAL A 319 -10.42 -45.66 -0.70
N GLY A 320 -11.16 -44.87 0.04
CA GLY A 320 -12.48 -45.21 0.54
C GLY A 320 -13.33 -43.97 0.75
N THR A 321 -14.59 -44.18 1.10
CA THR A 321 -15.52 -43.12 1.48
C THR A 321 -15.94 -43.30 2.93
N VAL A 322 -15.80 -42.25 3.73
CA VAL A 322 -16.19 -42.23 5.16
C VAL A 322 -17.14 -41.06 5.35
N GLU A 323 -18.36 -41.32 5.82
CA GLU A 323 -19.38 -40.28 6.05
C GLU A 323 -19.64 -39.35 4.83
N GLY A 324 -19.50 -39.88 3.61
CA GLY A 324 -19.67 -39.13 2.35
C GLY A 324 -18.44 -38.37 1.86
N LEU A 325 -17.34 -38.41 2.60
CA LEU A 325 -16.07 -37.76 2.24
C LEU A 325 -15.09 -38.76 1.61
N PRO A 326 -14.39 -38.40 0.53
CA PRO A 326 -13.33 -39.23 -0.04
C PRO A 326 -12.08 -39.18 0.84
N VAL A 327 -11.58 -40.36 1.20
CA VAL A 327 -10.44 -40.54 2.11
C VAL A 327 -9.36 -41.37 1.43
N TYR A 328 -8.12 -40.90 1.53
CA TYR A 328 -6.91 -41.60 1.11
C TYR A 328 -6.16 -42.08 2.34
N PHE A 329 -5.94 -43.39 2.45
CA PHE A 329 -5.16 -43.99 3.53
C PHE A 329 -3.78 -44.38 3.02
N ILE A 330 -2.74 -43.85 3.66
CA ILE A 330 -1.34 -44.15 3.33
C ILE A 330 -0.88 -45.33 4.17
N GLU A 331 -0.46 -46.41 3.50
CA GLU A 331 0.14 -47.59 4.11
C GLU A 331 1.63 -47.65 3.76
N PRO A 332 2.53 -47.26 4.68
CA PRO A 332 3.96 -47.30 4.45
C PRO A 332 4.46 -48.74 4.37
N LEU A 333 5.22 -49.07 3.33
CA LEU A 333 6.01 -50.30 3.24
C LEU A 333 7.42 -50.08 3.84
N HIS A 334 7.46 -49.44 5.01
CA HIS A 334 8.67 -49.20 5.79
C HIS A 334 8.92 -50.39 6.75
N PRO A 335 10.17 -50.85 6.93
CA PRO A 335 10.48 -52.01 7.80
C PRO A 335 10.01 -51.83 9.25
N ASP A 336 10.01 -50.60 9.77
CA ASP A 336 9.59 -50.29 11.15
C ASP A 336 8.07 -50.36 11.35
N LYS A 337 7.27 -50.65 10.31
CA LYS A 337 5.81 -50.82 10.41
C LYS A 337 5.12 -49.69 11.18
N LEU A 338 5.33 -48.46 10.71
CA LEU A 338 4.99 -47.22 11.43
C LEU A 338 3.52 -47.12 11.90
N PHE A 339 2.57 -47.71 11.17
CA PHE A 339 1.14 -47.68 11.51
C PHE A 339 0.53 -49.07 11.76
N TRP A 340 1.38 -50.07 12.04
CA TRP A 340 0.98 -51.43 12.39
C TRP A 340 1.43 -51.75 13.82
N ARG A 341 0.86 -51.03 14.78
CA ARG A 341 1.28 -51.05 16.20
C ARG A 341 0.12 -51.32 17.17
N GLY A 342 -1.10 -51.48 16.67
CA GLY A 342 -2.31 -51.66 17.47
C GLY A 342 -2.79 -50.39 18.18
N GLN A 343 -2.16 -49.23 17.93
CA GLN A 343 -2.48 -47.97 18.58
C GLN A 343 -2.26 -46.74 17.69
N PHE A 344 -3.08 -45.71 17.91
CA PHE A 344 -2.99 -44.44 17.18
C PHE A 344 -1.78 -43.60 17.62
N TYR A 345 -1.57 -43.45 18.94
CA TYR A 345 -0.52 -42.61 19.55
C TYR A 345 0.16 -43.33 20.72
N GLY A 346 1.28 -42.77 21.19
CA GLY A 346 1.97 -43.22 22.40
C GLY A 346 3.16 -44.13 22.13
N GLU A 347 3.57 -44.28 20.87
CA GLU A 347 4.81 -44.99 20.55
C GLU A 347 6.01 -44.07 20.83
N ARG A 348 7.15 -44.69 21.17
CA ARG A 348 8.39 -43.94 21.45
C ARG A 348 8.91 -43.19 20.21
N ASP A 349 8.59 -43.71 19.02
CA ASP A 349 8.97 -43.18 17.72
C ASP A 349 7.84 -42.38 17.04
N ASP A 350 6.86 -41.87 17.79
CA ASP A 350 5.75 -41.06 17.25
C ASP A 350 6.22 -39.91 16.35
N PHE A 351 7.32 -39.24 16.73
CA PHE A 351 7.91 -38.18 15.90
C PHE A 351 8.27 -38.68 14.49
N LYS A 352 8.90 -39.86 14.39
CA LYS A 352 9.24 -40.50 13.10
C LYS A 352 8.01 -40.96 12.35
N ARG A 353 7.05 -41.60 13.04
CA ARG A 353 5.79 -42.07 12.45
C ARG A 353 5.08 -40.94 11.71
N PHE A 354 4.91 -39.80 12.37
CA PHE A 354 4.10 -38.71 11.86
C PHE A 354 4.86 -37.75 10.92
N SER A 355 6.17 -37.59 11.09
CA SER A 355 6.99 -36.88 10.11
C SER A 355 7.11 -37.65 8.79
N PHE A 356 7.22 -38.99 8.84
CA PHE A 356 7.13 -39.86 7.67
C PHE A 356 5.78 -39.67 6.96
N PHE A 357 4.68 -39.75 7.70
CA PHE A 357 3.34 -39.60 7.13
C PHE A 357 3.13 -38.23 6.48
N SER A 358 3.54 -37.16 7.15
CA SER A 358 3.47 -35.80 6.60
C SER A 358 4.21 -35.67 5.27
N ARG A 359 5.38 -36.31 5.17
CA ARG A 359 6.16 -36.38 3.93
C ARG A 359 5.46 -37.20 2.85
N ALA A 360 5.00 -38.40 3.18
CA ALA A 360 4.31 -39.29 2.25
C ALA A 360 3.00 -38.68 1.72
N ALA A 361 2.29 -37.90 2.54
CA ALA A 361 1.07 -37.21 2.14
C ALA A 361 1.33 -36.15 1.05
N LEU A 362 2.34 -35.30 1.22
CA LEU A 362 2.71 -34.32 0.18
C LEU A 362 3.25 -35.01 -1.08
N GLU A 363 3.99 -36.09 -0.92
CA GLU A 363 4.48 -36.90 -2.04
C GLU A 363 3.33 -37.50 -2.85
N PHE A 364 2.31 -38.03 -2.17
CA PHE A 364 1.09 -38.50 -2.80
C PHE A 364 0.40 -37.39 -3.59
N LEU A 365 0.24 -36.19 -3.01
CA LEU A 365 -0.39 -35.05 -3.72
C LEU A 365 0.38 -34.68 -4.99
N LEU A 366 1.72 -34.60 -4.90
CA LEU A 366 2.59 -34.28 -6.03
C LEU A 366 2.51 -35.34 -7.14
N GLN A 367 2.70 -36.62 -6.80
CA GLN A 367 2.73 -37.72 -7.77
C GLN A 367 1.35 -38.01 -8.37
N ALA A 368 0.27 -37.75 -7.63
CA ALA A 368 -1.10 -37.80 -8.14
C ALA A 368 -1.48 -36.60 -9.03
N GLY A 369 -0.58 -35.61 -9.18
CA GLY A 369 -0.84 -34.40 -9.97
C GLY A 369 -1.95 -33.52 -9.39
N LYS A 370 -2.25 -33.65 -8.09
CA LYS A 370 -3.27 -32.85 -7.41
C LYS A 370 -2.77 -31.42 -7.24
N LYS A 371 -3.67 -30.46 -7.42
CA LYS A 371 -3.39 -29.02 -7.25
C LYS A 371 -4.43 -28.40 -6.31
N PRO A 372 -4.38 -28.72 -5.01
CA PRO A 372 -5.32 -28.16 -4.05
C PRO A 372 -5.12 -26.65 -3.91
N ASP A 373 -6.21 -25.95 -3.64
CA ASP A 373 -6.20 -24.53 -3.26
C ASP A 373 -5.79 -24.36 -1.79
N ILE A 374 -6.23 -25.30 -0.94
CA ILE A 374 -5.95 -25.32 0.49
C ILE A 374 -5.44 -26.69 0.91
N ILE A 375 -4.33 -26.72 1.64
CA ILE A 375 -3.91 -27.89 2.44
C ILE A 375 -4.09 -27.50 3.90
N HIS A 376 -4.95 -28.23 4.60
CA HIS A 376 -5.29 -27.99 5.99
C HIS A 376 -4.71 -29.10 6.87
N CYS A 377 -3.68 -28.77 7.66
CA CYS A 377 -3.06 -29.67 8.60
C CYS A 377 -3.57 -29.47 10.05
N HIS A 378 -3.55 -30.55 10.83
CA HIS A 378 -4.11 -30.61 12.18
C HIS A 378 -3.09 -31.19 13.18
N ASP A 379 -2.84 -30.44 14.25
CA ASP A 379 -1.93 -30.77 15.36
C ASP A 379 -0.49 -31.11 14.97
N TRP A 380 0.34 -31.36 15.98
CA TRP A 380 1.79 -31.53 15.85
C TRP A 380 2.18 -32.67 14.90
N GLN A 381 1.35 -33.71 14.79
CA GLN A 381 1.56 -34.86 13.92
C GLN A 381 1.68 -34.46 12.45
N THR A 382 0.95 -33.43 12.02
CA THR A 382 0.95 -32.96 10.63
C THR A 382 1.53 -31.56 10.48
N ALA A 383 2.08 -31.01 11.56
CA ALA A 383 2.72 -29.69 11.58
C ALA A 383 3.94 -29.61 10.63
N PHE A 384 4.59 -30.74 10.32
CA PHE A 384 5.69 -30.84 9.36
C PHE A 384 5.28 -30.48 7.93
N VAL A 385 4.00 -30.58 7.59
CA VAL A 385 3.49 -30.30 6.24
C VAL A 385 3.83 -28.87 5.80
N ALA A 386 3.70 -27.89 6.68
CA ALA A 386 3.95 -26.49 6.34
C ALA A 386 5.41 -26.21 5.91
N PRO A 387 6.45 -26.55 6.71
CA PRO A 387 7.84 -26.39 6.27
C PRO A 387 8.18 -27.29 5.07
N LEU A 388 7.72 -28.55 5.05
CA LEU A 388 7.97 -29.45 3.91
C LEU A 388 7.41 -28.88 2.61
N TYR A 389 6.20 -28.33 2.64
CA TYR A 389 5.54 -27.77 1.48
C TYR A 389 6.37 -26.65 0.85
N TRP A 390 6.77 -25.65 1.65
CA TRP A 390 7.50 -24.50 1.14
C TRP A 390 8.94 -24.81 0.72
N ASP A 391 9.63 -25.66 1.48
CA ASP A 391 11.05 -25.96 1.25
C ASP A 391 11.23 -26.95 0.08
N LEU A 392 10.40 -27.99 0.01
CA LEU A 392 10.62 -29.12 -0.90
C LEU A 392 9.60 -29.27 -2.02
N TYR A 393 8.33 -28.91 -1.81
CA TYR A 393 7.25 -29.27 -2.74
C TYR A 393 6.81 -28.12 -3.65
N ALA A 394 6.75 -26.89 -3.14
CA ALA A 394 6.45 -25.71 -3.94
C ALA A 394 7.46 -25.52 -5.08
N PRO A 395 8.79 -25.68 -4.86
CA PRO A 395 9.77 -25.65 -5.96
C PRO A 395 9.63 -26.81 -6.97
N LYS A 396 9.02 -27.94 -6.57
CA LYS A 396 8.77 -29.12 -7.42
C LYS A 396 7.47 -29.05 -8.22
N GLY A 397 6.72 -27.97 -8.12
CA GLY A 397 5.49 -27.74 -8.89
C GLY A 397 4.18 -27.94 -8.13
N LEU A 398 4.22 -28.36 -6.85
CA LEU A 398 3.06 -28.34 -5.96
C LEU A 398 3.02 -26.98 -5.23
N ASN A 399 2.70 -25.91 -5.97
CA ASN A 399 2.76 -24.52 -5.49
C ASN A 399 1.40 -23.78 -5.53
N SER A 400 0.30 -24.50 -5.77
CA SER A 400 -1.05 -23.92 -5.84
C SER A 400 -1.65 -23.59 -4.47
N ALA A 401 -1.28 -24.35 -3.44
CA ALA A 401 -1.98 -24.35 -2.16
C ALA A 401 -1.55 -23.23 -1.22
N ARG A 402 -2.50 -22.75 -0.42
CA ARG A 402 -2.24 -22.09 0.86
C ARG A 402 -2.32 -23.12 1.98
N ILE A 403 -1.43 -22.97 2.97
CA ILE A 403 -1.37 -23.86 4.12
C ILE A 403 -2.17 -23.27 5.28
N CYS A 404 -3.15 -24.02 5.75
CA CYS A 404 -3.90 -23.74 6.97
C CYS A 404 -3.48 -24.74 8.04
N PHE A 405 -3.14 -24.27 9.23
CA PHE A 405 -2.79 -25.13 10.36
C PHE A 405 -3.74 -24.89 11.53
N THR A 406 -4.35 -25.94 12.04
CA THR A 406 -5.15 -25.89 13.27
C THR A 406 -4.45 -26.66 14.39
N CYS A 407 -4.21 -25.97 15.51
CA CYS A 407 -3.80 -26.62 16.75
C CYS A 407 -5.00 -26.73 17.70
N HIS A 408 -5.42 -27.96 17.98
CA HIS A 408 -6.53 -28.32 18.85
C HIS A 408 -6.15 -28.29 20.33
N ASN A 409 -4.89 -28.57 20.64
CA ASN A 409 -4.34 -28.41 22.00
C ASN A 409 -2.83 -28.09 21.96
N PHE A 410 -2.45 -26.87 22.36
CA PHE A 410 -1.07 -26.41 22.43
C PHE A 410 -0.22 -27.08 23.53
N GLU A 411 -0.81 -27.96 24.35
CA GLU A 411 -0.07 -28.83 25.25
C GLU A 411 0.80 -29.85 24.49
N TYR A 412 0.33 -30.34 23.34
CA TYR A 412 1.03 -31.34 22.54
C TYR A 412 1.76 -30.67 21.37
N GLN A 413 3.05 -30.39 21.56
CA GLN A 413 3.84 -29.64 20.58
C GLN A 413 4.75 -30.50 19.71
N GLY A 414 4.94 -31.77 20.05
CA GLY A 414 5.78 -32.71 19.28
C GLY A 414 7.28 -32.45 19.40
N THR A 415 7.74 -31.80 20.48
CA THR A 415 9.14 -31.38 20.64
C THR A 415 10.10 -32.58 20.66
N ALA A 416 11.13 -32.56 19.81
CA ALA A 416 12.12 -33.63 19.67
C ALA A 416 13.54 -33.08 19.47
N PRO A 417 14.61 -33.88 19.62
CA PRO A 417 15.96 -33.49 19.22
C PRO A 417 16.00 -33.02 17.76
N ALA A 418 16.76 -31.97 17.48
CA ALA A 418 16.80 -31.36 16.14
C ALA A 418 17.22 -32.33 15.02
N SER A 419 18.05 -33.34 15.34
CA SER A 419 18.52 -34.35 14.40
C SER A 419 17.39 -35.19 13.79
N GLU A 420 16.27 -35.38 14.49
CA GLU A 420 15.14 -36.17 13.98
C GLU A 420 14.42 -35.48 12.81
N LEU A 421 14.56 -34.16 12.68
CA LEU A 421 13.94 -33.42 11.59
C LEU A 421 14.53 -33.79 10.21
N ALA A 422 15.80 -34.20 10.17
CA ALA A 422 16.47 -34.64 8.95
C ALA A 422 15.82 -35.89 8.34
N SER A 423 15.19 -36.74 9.15
CA SER A 423 14.57 -37.98 8.70
C SER A 423 13.50 -37.73 7.64
N CYS A 424 12.71 -36.67 7.78
CA CYS A 424 11.70 -36.29 6.78
C CYS A 424 12.25 -35.43 5.62
N GLY A 425 13.56 -35.19 5.58
CA GLY A 425 14.28 -34.50 4.51
C GLY A 425 14.36 -32.97 4.63
N LEU A 426 14.01 -32.43 5.79
CA LEU A 426 14.14 -31.01 6.10
C LEU A 426 15.56 -30.66 6.56
N ASP A 427 16.05 -29.47 6.18
CA ASP A 427 17.38 -29.00 6.58
C ASP A 427 17.40 -28.55 8.05
N VAL A 428 18.04 -29.35 8.90
CA VAL A 428 18.15 -29.11 10.34
C VAL A 428 18.87 -27.80 10.65
N ASN A 429 19.94 -27.46 9.93
CA ASN A 429 20.73 -26.26 10.22
C ASN A 429 19.94 -24.98 9.86
N GLN A 430 19.13 -25.04 8.81
CA GLN A 430 18.27 -23.92 8.41
C GLN A 430 17.07 -23.74 9.34
N LEU A 431 16.54 -24.83 9.90
CA LEU A 431 15.29 -24.82 10.65
C LEU A 431 15.47 -24.80 12.17
N ASN A 432 16.56 -25.33 12.71
CA ASN A 432 16.89 -25.24 14.13
C ASN A 432 17.46 -23.86 14.48
N ARG A 433 16.65 -22.82 14.26
CA ARG A 433 16.94 -21.43 14.60
C ARG A 433 15.79 -20.81 15.41
N PRO A 434 16.08 -19.81 16.27
CA PRO A 434 15.05 -19.16 17.09
C PRO A 434 13.90 -18.55 16.27
N ASP A 435 14.19 -18.02 15.08
CA ASP A 435 13.23 -17.42 14.15
C ASP A 435 12.49 -18.45 13.27
N ARG A 436 12.73 -19.75 13.51
CA ARG A 436 12.20 -20.87 12.74
C ARG A 436 11.57 -21.91 13.69
N MET A 437 12.09 -23.14 13.72
CA MET A 437 11.49 -24.28 14.43
C MET A 437 12.17 -24.60 15.76
N GLN A 438 13.25 -23.92 16.16
CA GLN A 438 13.91 -24.20 17.43
C GLN A 438 12.94 -24.01 18.60
N ASP A 439 12.93 -24.93 19.55
CA ASP A 439 12.09 -24.84 20.74
C ASP A 439 12.51 -23.65 21.63
N ASN A 440 11.53 -22.91 22.16
CA ASN A 440 11.81 -21.70 22.95
C ASN A 440 12.35 -22.02 24.36
N SER A 441 12.19 -23.26 24.84
CA SER A 441 12.65 -23.69 26.16
C SER A 441 13.94 -24.54 26.10
N ALA A 442 14.23 -25.16 24.96
CA ALA A 442 15.40 -26.02 24.76
C ALA A 442 16.04 -25.84 23.37
N HIS A 443 17.22 -25.23 23.33
CA HIS A 443 17.90 -24.82 22.09
C HIS A 443 18.41 -25.99 21.22
N ASP A 444 18.60 -27.17 21.79
CA ASP A 444 18.99 -28.40 21.07
C ASP A 444 17.78 -29.14 20.46
N ARG A 445 16.57 -28.64 20.71
CA ARG A 445 15.31 -29.25 20.30
C ARG A 445 14.58 -28.40 19.27
N ILE A 446 13.77 -29.08 18.47
CA ILE A 446 12.85 -28.46 17.51
C ILE A 446 11.41 -28.68 17.96
N ASN A 447 10.55 -27.77 17.55
CA ASN A 447 9.15 -27.72 17.89
C ASN A 447 8.30 -27.70 16.60
N PRO A 448 7.69 -28.83 16.21
CA PRO A 448 6.85 -28.93 15.01
C PRO A 448 5.73 -27.89 14.96
N VAL A 449 5.01 -27.69 16.08
CA VAL A 449 3.91 -26.72 16.15
C VAL A 449 4.41 -25.30 15.93
N LYS A 450 5.55 -24.92 16.51
CA LYS A 450 6.20 -23.63 16.21
C LYS A 450 6.46 -23.49 14.72
N GLY A 451 7.00 -24.53 14.08
CA GLY A 451 7.21 -24.58 12.64
C GLY A 451 5.92 -24.34 11.86
N ALA A 452 4.84 -25.06 12.18
CA ALA A 452 3.56 -24.85 11.51
C ALA A 452 3.02 -23.42 11.70
N VAL A 453 3.16 -22.82 12.89
CA VAL A 453 2.78 -21.42 13.12
C VAL A 453 3.60 -20.47 12.25
N VAL A 454 4.92 -20.69 12.12
CA VAL A 454 5.80 -19.84 11.31
C VAL A 454 5.49 -19.98 9.82
N PHE A 455 5.36 -21.20 9.31
CA PHE A 455 5.30 -21.49 7.87
C PHE A 455 3.88 -21.51 7.27
N SER A 456 2.81 -21.64 8.07
CA SER A 456 1.44 -21.67 7.53
C SER A 456 0.95 -20.27 7.16
N ASN A 457 0.06 -20.17 6.17
CA ASN A 457 -0.58 -18.90 5.79
C ASN A 457 -1.68 -18.51 6.77
N ILE A 458 -2.41 -19.52 7.29
CA ILE A 458 -3.50 -19.36 8.25
C ILE A 458 -3.21 -20.27 9.44
N VAL A 459 -3.36 -19.75 10.65
CA VAL A 459 -3.20 -20.51 11.89
C VAL A 459 -4.49 -20.37 12.69
N THR A 460 -5.10 -21.49 13.08
CA THR A 460 -6.31 -21.46 13.89
C THR A 460 -6.21 -22.32 15.14
N THR A 461 -7.08 -22.03 16.10
CA THR A 461 -7.37 -22.91 17.22
C THR A 461 -8.87 -22.93 17.52
N VAL A 462 -9.29 -23.78 18.44
CA VAL A 462 -10.67 -24.30 18.54
C VAL A 462 -11.66 -23.42 19.32
N SER A 463 -11.24 -22.25 19.81
CA SER A 463 -12.16 -21.23 20.31
C SER A 463 -11.49 -19.84 20.41
N PRO A 464 -12.27 -18.74 20.37
CA PRO A 464 -11.75 -17.39 20.58
C PRO A 464 -11.08 -17.19 21.94
N THR A 465 -11.69 -17.69 23.02
CA THR A 465 -11.14 -17.58 24.38
C THR A 465 -9.83 -18.34 24.51
N TYR A 466 -9.78 -19.59 24.01
CA TYR A 466 -8.55 -20.37 24.04
C TYR A 466 -7.42 -19.70 23.23
N ALA A 467 -7.75 -19.06 22.09
CA ALA A 467 -6.78 -18.27 21.32
C ALA A 467 -6.21 -17.07 22.10
N GLN A 468 -6.96 -16.51 23.05
CA GLN A 468 -6.46 -15.46 23.96
C GLN A 468 -5.58 -16.08 25.05
N GLU A 469 -6.00 -17.19 25.66
CA GLU A 469 -5.26 -17.89 26.71
C GLU A 469 -3.86 -18.30 26.23
N VAL A 470 -3.73 -18.88 25.03
CA VAL A 470 -2.43 -19.34 24.51
C VAL A 470 -1.51 -18.21 24.06
N ARG A 471 -2.01 -16.96 24.04
CA ARG A 471 -1.19 -15.76 23.80
C ARG A 471 -0.62 -15.18 25.09
N THR A 472 -1.03 -15.66 26.26
CA THR A 472 -0.42 -15.27 27.55
C THR A 472 0.78 -16.17 27.86
N ALA A 473 1.67 -15.68 28.73
CA ALA A 473 2.85 -16.44 29.13
C ALA A 473 2.47 -17.74 29.86
N GLU A 474 1.42 -17.72 30.70
CA GLU A 474 0.98 -18.89 31.46
C GLU A 474 0.29 -19.93 30.58
N GLY A 475 -0.60 -19.50 29.67
CA GLY A 475 -1.41 -20.39 28.85
C GLY A 475 -0.69 -20.90 27.59
N GLY A 476 0.24 -20.12 27.05
CA GLY A 476 0.86 -20.40 25.75
C GLY A 476 1.95 -21.47 25.73
N ARG A 477 2.30 -22.07 26.89
CA ARG A 477 3.26 -23.19 26.99
C ARG A 477 4.56 -22.94 26.18
N GLY A 478 5.12 -21.74 26.30
CA GLY A 478 6.34 -21.34 25.58
C GLY A 478 6.15 -20.81 24.14
N LEU A 479 4.97 -20.95 23.52
CA LEU A 479 4.69 -20.49 22.15
C LEU A 479 4.02 -19.12 22.05
N HIS A 480 3.63 -18.52 23.18
CA HIS A 480 2.93 -17.23 23.23
C HIS A 480 3.66 -16.12 22.46
N SER A 481 4.99 -16.03 22.57
CA SER A 481 5.80 -15.04 21.85
C SER A 481 5.69 -15.21 20.33
N THR A 482 5.78 -16.45 19.84
CA THR A 482 5.63 -16.79 18.41
C THR A 482 4.20 -16.52 17.92
N LEU A 483 3.18 -16.85 18.72
CA LEU A 483 1.78 -16.60 18.40
C LEU A 483 1.45 -15.10 18.36
N ASN A 484 2.06 -14.31 19.24
CA ASN A 484 1.91 -12.86 19.25
C ASN A 484 2.62 -12.21 18.06
N PHE A 485 3.81 -12.67 17.71
CA PHE A 485 4.53 -12.23 16.51
C PHE A 485 3.74 -12.52 15.23
N HIS A 486 3.10 -13.69 15.15
CA HIS A 486 2.23 -14.09 14.03
C HIS A 486 0.73 -13.81 14.25
N SER A 487 0.40 -12.85 15.13
CA SER A 487 -0.99 -12.57 15.55
C SER A 487 -1.95 -12.30 14.40
N LYS A 488 -1.50 -11.60 13.34
CA LYS A 488 -2.32 -11.23 12.18
C LYS A 488 -2.93 -12.44 11.45
N LYS A 489 -2.24 -13.59 11.46
CA LYS A 489 -2.71 -14.83 10.82
C LYS A 489 -3.22 -15.87 11.81
N PHE A 490 -3.27 -15.55 13.11
CA PHE A 490 -3.71 -16.46 14.16
C PHE A 490 -5.11 -16.10 14.67
N ILE A 491 -6.05 -17.03 14.58
CA ILE A 491 -7.46 -16.80 14.98
C ILE A 491 -8.07 -17.99 15.71
N GLY A 492 -8.85 -17.72 16.75
CA GLY A 492 -9.67 -18.73 17.42
C GLY A 492 -11.05 -18.84 16.76
N ILE A 493 -11.40 -20.04 16.28
CA ILE A 493 -12.71 -20.31 15.67
C ILE A 493 -13.36 -21.41 16.51
N LEU A 494 -14.55 -21.12 17.05
CA LEU A 494 -15.27 -22.07 17.89
C LEU A 494 -15.67 -23.29 17.06
N ASN A 495 -15.31 -24.48 17.52
CA ASN A 495 -15.72 -25.73 16.87
C ASN A 495 -17.25 -25.86 16.86
N GLY A 496 -17.78 -26.30 15.71
CA GLY A 496 -19.13 -26.82 15.63
C GLY A 496 -19.20 -28.29 16.06
N ILE A 497 -20.41 -28.85 16.00
CA ILE A 497 -20.66 -30.28 16.09
C ILE A 497 -21.36 -30.74 14.82
N ASP A 498 -21.20 -32.02 14.45
CA ASP A 498 -22.00 -32.61 13.39
C ASP A 498 -23.42 -32.86 13.92
N ALA A 499 -24.33 -31.95 13.58
CA ALA A 499 -25.72 -31.99 14.01
C ALA A 499 -26.55 -33.09 13.31
N ASP A 500 -26.03 -33.74 12.27
CA ASP A 500 -26.68 -34.93 11.70
C ASP A 500 -26.33 -36.16 12.53
N ALA A 501 -25.07 -36.26 12.98
CA ALA A 501 -24.60 -37.36 13.82
C ALA A 501 -25.09 -37.25 15.27
N TRP A 502 -25.07 -36.05 15.85
CA TRP A 502 -25.46 -35.79 17.23
C TRP A 502 -26.86 -35.18 17.31
N ASN A 503 -27.87 -35.95 16.88
CA ASN A 503 -29.25 -35.49 16.82
C ASN A 503 -30.20 -36.37 17.66
N PRO A 504 -30.73 -35.88 18.80
CA PRO A 504 -31.62 -36.67 19.65
C PRO A 504 -32.93 -37.10 18.96
N ALA A 505 -33.29 -36.51 17.82
CA ALA A 505 -34.50 -36.88 17.07
C ALA A 505 -34.28 -38.07 16.12
N THR A 506 -33.03 -38.41 15.79
CA THR A 506 -32.69 -39.45 14.81
C THR A 506 -31.55 -40.38 15.24
N ASP A 507 -31.05 -40.22 16.47
CA ASP A 507 -29.90 -40.97 17.00
C ASP A 507 -30.29 -42.42 17.33
N ALA A 508 -29.92 -43.34 16.46
CA ALA A 508 -30.23 -44.76 16.60
C ALA A 508 -29.68 -45.45 17.87
N TYR A 509 -28.75 -44.82 18.61
CA TYR A 509 -28.24 -45.34 19.88
C TYR A 509 -29.15 -45.00 21.07
N LEU A 510 -30.06 -44.04 20.91
CA LEU A 510 -31.08 -43.74 21.91
C LEU A 510 -32.18 -44.79 21.89
N LYS A 511 -32.67 -45.16 23.07
CA LYS A 511 -33.83 -46.04 23.18
C LYS A 511 -35.08 -45.36 22.61
N VAL A 512 -35.24 -44.07 22.89
CA VAL A 512 -36.38 -43.26 22.45
C VAL A 512 -35.85 -41.93 21.93
N GLN A 513 -36.25 -41.56 20.71
CA GLN A 513 -35.90 -40.26 20.13
C GLN A 513 -36.67 -39.14 20.83
N TYR A 514 -36.11 -37.94 20.86
CA TYR A 514 -36.74 -36.77 21.46
C TYR A 514 -36.29 -35.47 20.77
N SER A 515 -36.97 -34.37 21.04
CA SER A 515 -36.66 -33.07 20.44
C SER A 515 -36.81 -31.93 21.43
N ALA A 516 -36.53 -30.70 21.02
CA ALA A 516 -36.76 -29.53 21.86
C ALA A 516 -38.25 -29.34 22.24
N ASN A 517 -39.17 -29.83 21.40
CA ASN A 517 -40.61 -29.69 21.60
C ASN A 517 -41.24 -30.90 22.33
N ASP A 518 -40.47 -31.98 22.51
CA ASP A 518 -40.92 -33.21 23.18
C ASP A 518 -39.77 -33.79 24.00
N LEU A 519 -39.87 -33.66 25.32
CA LEU A 519 -38.87 -34.11 26.28
C LEU A 519 -39.22 -35.45 26.94
N GLU A 520 -40.35 -36.08 26.60
CA GLU A 520 -40.78 -37.34 27.23
C GLU A 520 -39.76 -38.45 26.97
N GLY A 521 -39.26 -38.56 25.73
CA GLY A 521 -38.20 -39.50 25.37
C GLY A 521 -36.91 -39.31 26.18
N LYS A 522 -36.61 -38.09 26.67
CA LYS A 522 -35.46 -37.86 27.55
C LYS A 522 -35.63 -38.55 28.90
N ALA A 523 -36.83 -38.52 29.47
CA ALA A 523 -37.14 -39.20 30.74
C ALA A 523 -37.07 -40.72 30.58
N GLU A 524 -37.55 -41.25 29.44
CA GLU A 524 -37.45 -42.68 29.12
C GLU A 524 -36.00 -43.16 28.97
N ASN A 525 -35.15 -42.38 28.28
CA ASN A 525 -33.72 -42.68 28.16
C ASN A 525 -33.01 -42.64 29.52
N LYS A 526 -33.36 -41.70 30.40
CA LYS A 526 -32.83 -41.64 31.77
C LYS A 526 -33.16 -42.92 32.54
N GLU A 527 -34.39 -43.41 32.42
CA GLU A 527 -34.82 -44.65 33.08
C GLU A 527 -34.18 -45.89 32.46
N ALA A 528 -33.95 -45.88 31.14
CA ALA A 528 -33.21 -46.94 30.45
C ALA A 528 -31.77 -47.06 30.95
N ILE A 529 -31.05 -45.93 31.08
CA ILE A 529 -29.67 -45.90 31.62
C ILE A 529 -29.65 -46.35 33.07
N ARG A 530 -30.61 -45.92 33.89
CA ARG A 530 -30.70 -46.38 35.30
C ARG A 530 -30.82 -47.89 35.38
N ARG A 531 -31.70 -48.47 34.57
CA ARG A 531 -31.89 -49.93 34.51
C ARG A 531 -30.65 -50.65 34.01
N SER A 532 -30.01 -50.18 32.93
CA SER A 532 -28.81 -50.85 32.40
C SER A 532 -27.65 -50.82 33.38
N LEU A 533 -27.52 -49.76 34.19
CA LEU A 533 -26.43 -49.60 35.15
C LEU A 533 -26.78 -50.08 36.57
N GLY A 534 -27.98 -50.64 36.78
CA GLY A 534 -28.43 -51.08 38.11
C GLY A 534 -28.54 -49.95 39.14
N LEU A 535 -28.90 -48.74 38.70
CA LEU A 535 -29.18 -47.60 39.57
C LEU A 535 -30.65 -47.60 40.01
N SER A 536 -30.92 -47.09 41.21
CA SER A 536 -32.29 -46.99 41.73
C SER A 536 -33.16 -46.06 40.88
N SER A 537 -34.34 -46.54 40.54
CA SER A 537 -35.42 -45.80 39.86
C SER A 537 -36.58 -45.43 40.79
N ALA A 538 -36.44 -45.66 42.11
CA ALA A 538 -37.49 -45.39 43.10
C ALA A 538 -37.96 -43.92 43.11
N ASP A 539 -37.08 -42.98 42.75
CA ASP A 539 -37.39 -41.55 42.62
C ASP A 539 -37.12 -41.07 41.19
N ALA A 540 -38.20 -40.79 40.45
CA ALA A 540 -38.16 -40.30 39.08
C ALA A 540 -37.55 -38.89 38.97
N ARG A 541 -37.78 -38.02 39.97
CA ARG A 541 -37.36 -36.61 39.95
C ARG A 541 -35.90 -36.39 40.35
N ARG A 542 -35.28 -37.38 40.97
CA ARG A 542 -33.86 -37.31 41.37
C ARG A 542 -32.93 -36.96 40.19
N PRO A 543 -32.05 -35.96 40.31
CA PRO A 543 -31.16 -35.57 39.20
C PRO A 543 -30.12 -36.65 38.92
N LEU A 544 -29.78 -36.82 37.63
CA LEU A 544 -28.71 -37.70 37.17
C LEU A 544 -27.63 -36.84 36.52
N VAL A 545 -26.45 -36.81 37.14
CA VAL A 545 -25.26 -36.10 36.66
C VAL A 545 -24.42 -37.07 35.83
N GLY A 546 -24.19 -36.73 34.56
CA GLY A 546 -23.32 -37.50 33.66
C GLY A 546 -21.99 -36.79 33.44
N CYS A 547 -20.89 -37.53 33.52
CA CYS A 547 -19.55 -37.07 33.17
C CYS A 547 -18.95 -38.03 32.14
N ILE A 548 -18.71 -37.55 30.92
CA ILE A 548 -18.07 -38.34 29.85
C ILE A 548 -16.80 -37.61 29.45
N THR A 549 -15.63 -38.14 29.84
CA THR A 549 -14.35 -37.48 29.60
C THR A 549 -13.17 -38.43 29.72
N ARG A 550 -12.06 -38.13 29.03
CA ARG A 550 -10.75 -38.69 29.38
C ARG A 550 -10.35 -38.20 30.78
N LEU A 551 -9.80 -39.08 31.61
CA LEU A 551 -9.40 -38.78 32.98
C LEU A 551 -7.93 -38.33 33.01
N VAL A 552 -7.69 -37.09 32.62
CA VAL A 552 -6.35 -36.46 32.62
C VAL A 552 -6.36 -35.15 33.40
N PRO A 553 -5.21 -34.65 33.90
CA PRO A 553 -5.16 -33.43 34.71
C PRO A 553 -5.88 -32.22 34.11
N GLN A 554 -5.80 -32.07 32.77
CA GLN A 554 -6.50 -31.03 32.00
C GLN A 554 -8.02 -30.99 32.27
N LYS A 555 -8.63 -32.12 32.62
CA LYS A 555 -10.08 -32.25 32.85
C LYS A 555 -10.48 -32.05 34.31
N GLY A 556 -9.54 -31.70 35.19
CA GLY A 556 -9.82 -31.43 36.60
C GLY A 556 -10.26 -32.68 37.35
N VAL A 557 -9.50 -33.78 37.24
CA VAL A 557 -9.87 -35.08 37.84
C VAL A 557 -10.15 -35.02 39.35
N HIS A 558 -9.49 -34.13 40.07
CA HIS A 558 -9.75 -33.88 41.50
C HIS A 558 -11.14 -33.25 41.73
N LEU A 559 -11.59 -32.36 40.83
CA LEU A 559 -12.94 -31.80 40.85
C LEU A 559 -13.99 -32.84 40.47
N ILE A 560 -13.70 -33.70 39.49
CA ILE A 560 -14.58 -34.83 39.13
C ILE A 560 -14.77 -35.73 40.34
N ARG A 561 -13.67 -36.12 41.01
CA ARG A 561 -13.73 -36.89 42.25
C ARG A 561 -14.59 -36.20 43.31
N HIS A 562 -14.38 -34.91 43.55
CA HIS A 562 -15.21 -34.15 44.49
C HIS A 562 -16.70 -34.17 44.09
N ALA A 563 -17.00 -33.99 42.81
CA ALA A 563 -18.37 -33.96 42.28
C ALA A 563 -19.11 -35.29 42.48
N ILE A 564 -18.41 -36.44 42.43
CA ILE A 564 -18.99 -37.76 42.70
C ILE A 564 -19.61 -37.78 44.11
N TYR A 565 -18.82 -37.44 45.13
CA TYR A 565 -19.27 -37.45 46.52
C TYR A 565 -20.28 -36.33 46.81
N ARG A 566 -20.06 -35.13 46.26
CA ARG A 566 -20.96 -33.99 46.47
C ARG A 566 -22.33 -34.21 45.86
N THR A 567 -22.40 -34.85 44.69
CA THR A 567 -23.67 -35.22 44.05
C THR A 567 -24.47 -36.17 44.93
N LEU A 568 -23.80 -37.14 45.56
CA LEU A 568 -24.44 -38.08 46.48
C LEU A 568 -24.96 -37.38 47.74
N GLU A 569 -24.15 -36.51 48.33
CA GLU A 569 -24.53 -35.73 49.52
C GLU A 569 -25.79 -34.88 49.27
N LEU A 570 -25.94 -34.32 48.07
CA LEU A 570 -27.12 -33.56 47.65
C LEU A 570 -28.30 -34.43 47.19
N GLY A 571 -28.20 -35.75 47.36
CA GLY A 571 -29.27 -36.70 47.01
C GLY A 571 -29.41 -37.01 45.53
N GLY A 572 -28.42 -36.67 44.69
CA GLY A 572 -28.41 -36.96 43.25
C GLY A 572 -27.84 -38.34 42.90
N GLN A 573 -27.78 -38.63 41.60
CA GLN A 573 -27.09 -39.78 41.02
C GLN A 573 -25.94 -39.32 40.14
N PHE A 574 -24.87 -40.12 40.04
CA PHE A 574 -23.69 -39.79 39.25
C PHE A 574 -23.27 -40.96 38.36
N VAL A 575 -23.02 -40.69 37.08
CA VAL A 575 -22.47 -41.66 36.11
C VAL A 575 -21.22 -41.07 35.48
N LEU A 576 -20.11 -41.78 35.60
CA LEU A 576 -18.85 -41.47 34.93
C LEU A 576 -18.60 -42.49 33.82
N LEU A 577 -18.26 -42.02 32.62
CA LEU A 577 -17.68 -42.84 31.56
C LEU A 577 -16.36 -42.22 31.11
N GLY A 578 -15.26 -42.94 31.33
CA GLY A 578 -13.94 -42.42 30.98
C GLY A 578 -12.79 -43.25 31.51
N SER A 579 -11.69 -43.24 30.78
CA SER A 579 -10.44 -43.92 31.16
C SER A 579 -9.29 -42.92 31.28
N SER A 580 -8.23 -43.31 31.99
CA SER A 580 -6.98 -42.56 32.09
C SER A 580 -5.82 -43.33 31.48
N PRO A 581 -5.00 -42.72 30.61
CA PRO A 581 -3.70 -43.28 30.23
C PRO A 581 -2.67 -43.17 31.38
N VAL A 582 -2.97 -42.39 32.42
CA VAL A 582 -2.07 -42.17 33.56
C VAL A 582 -2.40 -43.17 34.66
N HIS A 583 -1.52 -44.17 34.83
CA HIS A 583 -1.76 -45.33 35.70
C HIS A 583 -2.20 -44.98 37.13
N HIS A 584 -1.63 -43.95 37.76
CA HIS A 584 -2.03 -43.57 39.12
C HIS A 584 -3.44 -42.96 39.20
N ILE A 585 -3.84 -42.18 38.18
CA ILE A 585 -5.21 -41.63 38.09
C ILE A 585 -6.19 -42.77 37.81
N GLN A 586 -5.87 -43.65 36.87
CA GLN A 586 -6.68 -44.83 36.57
C GLN A 586 -6.95 -45.65 37.84
N LYS A 587 -5.88 -45.99 38.59
CA LYS A 587 -5.97 -46.76 39.83
C LYS A 587 -6.79 -46.06 40.93
N GLU A 588 -6.69 -44.74 41.04
CA GLU A 588 -7.51 -43.96 41.98
C GLU A 588 -9.01 -44.12 41.66
N PHE A 589 -9.39 -43.93 40.39
CA PHE A 589 -10.78 -44.04 39.95
C PHE A 589 -11.29 -45.48 40.00
N GLU A 590 -10.44 -46.49 39.73
CA GLU A 590 -10.77 -47.90 39.95
C GLU A 590 -11.10 -48.19 41.42
N GLY A 591 -10.34 -47.62 42.35
CA GLY A 591 -10.65 -47.70 43.78
C GLY A 591 -12.03 -47.10 44.12
N ILE A 592 -12.39 -45.97 43.51
CA ILE A 592 -13.70 -45.33 43.68
C ILE A 592 -14.80 -46.18 43.05
N ALA A 593 -14.56 -46.75 41.87
CA ALA A 593 -15.52 -47.62 41.17
C ALA A 593 -15.84 -48.85 42.02
N ASN A 594 -14.83 -49.52 42.57
CA ASN A 594 -15.00 -50.67 43.47
C ASN A 594 -15.76 -50.29 44.75
N HIS A 595 -15.51 -49.11 45.32
CA HIS A 595 -16.25 -48.63 46.49
C HIS A 595 -17.76 -48.46 46.20
N PHE A 596 -18.13 -48.14 44.96
CA PHE A 596 -19.51 -47.90 44.54
C PHE A 596 -20.11 -49.00 43.64
N GLU A 597 -19.47 -50.17 43.53
CA GLU A 597 -19.83 -51.22 42.55
C GLU A 597 -21.32 -51.61 42.62
N ASN A 598 -21.88 -51.74 43.82
CA ASN A 598 -23.29 -52.09 44.05
C ASN A 598 -24.13 -50.93 44.60
N HIS A 599 -23.62 -49.69 44.53
CA HIS A 599 -24.32 -48.54 45.10
C HIS A 599 -25.53 -48.10 44.26
N ASN A 600 -26.66 -47.76 44.89
CA ASN A 600 -27.91 -47.45 44.18
C ASN A 600 -27.89 -46.16 43.34
N HIS A 601 -26.84 -45.33 43.46
CA HIS A 601 -26.85 -43.98 42.91
C HIS A 601 -25.58 -43.58 42.14
N ILE A 602 -24.53 -44.40 42.16
CA ILE A 602 -23.24 -44.04 41.55
C ILE A 602 -22.71 -45.21 40.74
N ARG A 603 -22.29 -44.94 39.50
CA ARG A 603 -21.60 -45.91 38.64
C ARG A 603 -20.45 -45.23 37.89
N LEU A 604 -19.30 -45.90 37.86
CA LEU A 604 -18.12 -45.46 37.11
C LEU A 604 -17.78 -46.56 36.11
N ILE A 605 -17.73 -46.22 34.82
CA ILE A 605 -17.36 -47.11 33.73
C ILE A 605 -15.99 -46.65 33.21
N LEU A 606 -14.95 -47.42 33.52
CA LEU A 606 -13.56 -47.00 33.33
C LEU A 606 -12.84 -47.68 32.16
N ASN A 607 -13.48 -48.65 31.50
CA ASN A 607 -12.98 -49.33 30.32
C ASN A 607 -14.05 -49.41 29.23
N HIS A 608 -13.66 -49.25 27.97
CA HIS A 608 -14.58 -49.39 26.82
C HIS A 608 -15.14 -50.82 26.66
N VAL A 609 -14.55 -51.82 27.33
CA VAL A 609 -14.98 -53.23 27.27
C VAL A 609 -16.21 -53.51 28.16
N ASP A 610 -16.45 -52.68 29.18
CA ASP A 610 -17.53 -52.92 30.17
C ASP A 610 -18.92 -52.47 29.68
N LEU A 611 -19.03 -51.92 28.46
CA LEU A 611 -20.31 -51.51 27.86
C LEU A 611 -21.09 -52.65 27.18
N HIS A 612 -20.48 -53.84 27.07
CA HIS A 612 -21.08 -55.04 26.44
C HIS A 612 -21.46 -56.14 27.44
N ARG A 613 -21.33 -55.88 28.74
CA ARG A 613 -21.90 -56.72 29.82
C ARG A 613 -23.10 -55.99 30.42
#